data_AF-A0AAQ4DE31-F1
#
_entry.id   AF-A0AAQ4DE31-F1
#
_cell.length_a   1.000
_cell.length_b   1.000
_cell.length_c   1.000
_cell.angle_alpha   90.00
_cell.angle_beta   90.00
_cell.angle_gamma   90.00
#
_symmetry.space_group_name_H-M   'P 1'
#
loop_
_entity.id
_entity.type
_entity.pdbx_description
1 polymer ?
#
loop_
_entity_poly.entity_id
_entity_poly.type
_entity_poly.pdbx_seq_one_letter_code
_entity_poly.pdbx_strand_id
1 'polypeptide(L)'
;MWKTVRLTLPAQKRRTVAQGKLLILGDEEIDARHKRILERGPKFCLQPDVSPVDLLAMSRNIARHVPEDEKSRFLTEATDVIAARKREQRPQYRLKPVCDYLVDNQLRLLVSDKEGFFVVVPNGIFSEKASAAIAKSFKKVKAKPSSYRKKAIAWLDDHNLRSLSSR
;
A
#
# COMPACT_ATOMS: atom_id res chain seq x y z
N MET A 1 -16.00 8.26 -37.59
CA MET A 1 -15.75 9.70 -37.33
C MET A 1 -15.18 9.91 -35.91
N TRP A 2 -14.16 9.14 -35.50
CA TRP A 2 -13.65 9.07 -34.11
C TRP A 2 -12.15 9.42 -33.95
N LYS A 3 -11.49 9.86 -35.03
CA LYS A 3 -10.06 10.21 -35.02
C LYS A 3 -9.78 11.65 -34.57
N THR A 4 -10.81 12.45 -34.26
CA THR A 4 -10.66 13.91 -34.15
C THR A 4 -10.55 14.45 -32.73
N VAL A 5 -10.85 13.67 -31.68
CA VAL A 5 -11.03 14.22 -30.31
C VAL A 5 -9.76 14.18 -29.44
N ARG A 6 -8.63 13.61 -29.91
CA ARG A 6 -7.42 13.43 -29.08
C ARG A 6 -6.22 14.32 -29.41
N LEU A 7 -6.37 15.35 -30.24
CA LEU A 7 -5.24 16.21 -30.64
C LEU A 7 -5.02 17.46 -29.77
N THR A 8 -5.96 17.80 -28.89
CA THR A 8 -5.95 19.10 -28.16
C THR A 8 -5.91 18.99 -26.64
N LEU A 9 -5.76 17.80 -26.07
CA LEU A 9 -5.30 17.73 -24.68
C LEU A 9 -3.80 18.04 -24.70
N PRO A 10 -3.32 19.07 -24.00
CA PRO A 10 -1.89 19.25 -23.84
C PRO A 10 -1.36 17.94 -23.28
N ALA A 11 -0.46 17.29 -24.03
CA ALA A 11 0.28 16.15 -23.52
C ALA A 11 1.06 16.69 -22.33
N GLN A 12 0.48 16.60 -21.14
CA GLN A 12 1.13 16.97 -19.92
C GLN A 12 2.34 16.03 -19.90
N LYS A 13 3.53 16.58 -20.17
CA LYS A 13 4.78 15.85 -19.98
C LYS A 13 4.61 15.23 -18.61
N ARG A 14 4.52 13.89 -18.55
CA ARG A 14 4.45 13.19 -17.28
C ARG A 14 5.59 13.79 -16.48
N ARG A 15 5.27 14.56 -15.44
CA ARG A 15 6.30 15.11 -14.55
C ARG A 15 7.08 13.88 -14.18
N THR A 16 8.35 13.84 -14.56
CA THR A 16 9.26 12.79 -14.11
C THR A 16 9.12 12.86 -12.61
N VAL A 17 8.40 11.89 -12.02
CA VAL A 17 8.24 11.82 -10.58
C VAL A 17 9.68 11.82 -10.10
N ALA A 18 10.08 12.90 -9.42
CA ALA A 18 11.44 13.02 -8.92
C ALA A 18 11.74 11.68 -8.27
N GLN A 19 12.80 10.99 -8.74
CA GLN A 19 13.21 9.72 -8.16
C GLN A 19 13.21 9.95 -6.64
N GLY A 20 12.32 9.26 -5.97
CA GLY A 20 12.03 9.46 -4.56
C GLY A 20 13.32 9.28 -3.78
N LYS A 21 13.55 10.20 -2.87
CA LYS A 21 14.73 10.22 -2.02
C LYS A 21 14.71 8.99 -1.11
N LEU A 22 15.58 8.00 -1.32
CA LEU A 22 15.78 6.93 -0.34
C LEU A 22 16.71 7.45 0.75
N LEU A 23 16.25 7.43 2.01
CA LEU A 23 17.10 7.77 3.15
C LEU A 23 17.62 6.48 3.78
N ILE A 24 18.92 6.35 3.93
CA ILE A 24 19.56 5.23 4.64
C ILE A 24 20.11 5.80 5.94
N LEU A 25 19.69 5.25 7.08
CA LEU A 25 20.20 5.64 8.39
C LEU A 25 21.23 4.61 8.85
N GLY A 26 22.52 4.92 8.69
CA GLY A 26 23.64 4.04 9.00
C GLY A 26 24.63 3.98 7.83
N ASP A 27 25.64 3.11 7.94
CA ASP A 27 26.73 2.98 6.96
C ASP A 27 26.51 1.82 5.98
N GLU A 28 25.32 1.22 5.97
CA GLU A 28 24.97 0.08 5.11
C GLU A 28 24.70 0.51 3.66
N GLU A 29 25.34 -0.17 2.71
CA GLU A 29 25.08 0.05 1.29
C GLU A 29 24.00 -0.90 0.76
N ILE A 30 22.97 -0.32 0.14
CA ILE A 30 21.90 -1.08 -0.50
C ILE A 30 22.25 -1.35 -1.95
N ASP A 31 22.16 -2.62 -2.35
CA ASP A 31 22.36 -3.02 -3.74
C ASP A 31 21.50 -2.20 -4.71
N ALA A 32 22.13 -1.75 -5.80
CA ALA A 32 21.56 -0.79 -6.75
C ALA A 32 20.23 -1.24 -7.35
N ARG A 33 20.03 -2.56 -7.50
CA ARG A 33 18.77 -3.13 -8.00
C ARG A 33 17.62 -2.88 -7.04
N HIS A 34 17.83 -3.12 -5.75
CA HIS A 34 16.82 -2.93 -4.70
C HIS A 34 16.59 -1.43 -4.43
N LYS A 35 17.67 -0.64 -4.43
CA LYS A 35 17.64 0.81 -4.31
C LYS A 35 16.71 1.46 -5.33
N ARG A 36 16.82 1.11 -6.61
CA ARG A 36 15.96 1.64 -7.69
C ARG A 36 14.46 1.38 -7.51
N ILE A 37 14.09 0.32 -6.78
CA ILE A 37 12.69 0.01 -6.48
C ILE A 37 12.23 0.87 -5.30
N LEU A 38 13.05 0.95 -4.25
CA LEU A 38 12.76 1.75 -3.05
C LEU A 38 12.72 3.26 -3.34
N GLU A 39 13.57 3.75 -4.23
CA GLU A 39 13.53 5.15 -4.69
C GLU A 39 12.22 5.53 -5.37
N ARG A 40 11.37 4.59 -5.77
CA ARG A 40 10.04 4.97 -6.31
C ARG A 40 9.09 5.48 -5.23
N GLY A 41 9.39 5.15 -3.97
CA GLY A 41 8.66 5.58 -2.79
C GLY A 41 7.39 4.77 -2.50
N PRO A 42 6.79 4.98 -1.32
CA PRO A 42 5.61 4.27 -0.81
C PRO A 42 4.35 4.47 -1.65
N LYS A 43 4.26 5.57 -2.41
CA LYS A 43 3.12 5.85 -3.29
C LYS A 43 3.28 5.23 -4.68
N PHE A 44 4.41 4.56 -4.95
CA PHE A 44 4.60 3.85 -6.20
C PHE A 44 3.69 2.63 -6.25
N CYS A 45 2.53 2.82 -6.88
CA CYS A 45 1.60 1.74 -7.13
C CYS A 45 2.06 0.95 -8.36
N LEU A 46 2.28 -0.34 -8.18
CA LEU A 46 2.36 -1.26 -9.31
C LEU A 46 0.97 -1.39 -9.90
N GLN A 47 0.87 -1.31 -11.23
CA GLN A 47 -0.39 -1.64 -11.86
C GLN A 47 -0.72 -3.10 -11.53
N PRO A 48 -1.91 -3.40 -11.00
CA PRO A 48 -2.29 -4.76 -10.69
C PRO A 48 -2.25 -5.61 -11.97
N ASP A 49 -1.74 -6.82 -11.83
CA ASP A 49 -1.75 -7.80 -12.91
C ASP A 49 -3.16 -8.40 -13.02
N VAL A 50 -4.03 -7.67 -13.71
CA VAL A 50 -5.43 -8.09 -13.93
C VAL A 50 -5.48 -8.91 -15.22
N SER A 51 -5.97 -10.14 -15.10
CA SER A 51 -6.09 -11.05 -16.23
C SER A 51 -7.13 -10.55 -17.24
N PRO A 52 -7.02 -10.93 -18.53
CA PRO A 52 -8.04 -10.59 -19.52
C PRO A 52 -9.46 -11.06 -19.13
N VAL A 53 -9.55 -12.21 -18.45
CA VAL A 53 -10.83 -12.76 -17.97
C VAL A 53 -11.44 -11.86 -16.90
N ASP A 54 -10.62 -11.40 -15.95
CA ASP A 54 -11.08 -10.49 -14.89
C ASP A 54 -11.48 -9.14 -15.47
N LEU A 55 -10.76 -8.62 -16.46
CA LEU A 55 -11.14 -7.40 -17.17
C LEU A 55 -12.49 -7.54 -17.88
N LEU A 56 -12.76 -8.68 -18.52
CA LEU A 56 -14.06 -8.95 -19.13
C LEU A 56 -15.18 -9.04 -18.08
N ALA A 57 -14.92 -9.68 -16.94
CA ALA A 57 -15.87 -9.74 -15.83
C ALA A 57 -16.18 -8.34 -15.27
N MET A 58 -15.15 -7.49 -15.11
CA MET A 58 -15.31 -6.10 -14.70
C MET A 58 -16.12 -5.30 -15.71
N SER A 59 -15.80 -5.42 -17.00
CA SER A 59 -16.57 -4.77 -18.08
C SER A 59 -18.04 -5.18 -18.05
N ARG A 60 -18.34 -6.47 -17.89
CA ARG A 60 -19.73 -6.95 -17.75
C ARG A 60 -20.43 -6.39 -16.53
N ASN A 61 -19.73 -6.22 -15.41
CA ASN A 61 -20.31 -5.62 -14.22
C ASN A 61 -20.63 -4.14 -14.43
N ILE A 62 -19.73 -3.40 -15.08
CA ILE A 62 -19.93 -1.98 -15.43
C ILE A 62 -21.10 -1.83 -16.41
N ALA A 63 -21.22 -2.73 -17.40
CA ALA A 63 -22.29 -2.71 -18.38
C ALA A 63 -23.71 -2.76 -17.75
N ARG A 64 -23.85 -3.26 -16.52
CA ARG A 64 -25.14 -3.25 -15.80
C ARG A 64 -25.65 -1.84 -15.50
N HIS A 65 -24.74 -0.87 -15.40
CA HIS A 65 -25.04 0.53 -15.11
C HIS A 65 -25.07 1.42 -16.35
N VAL A 66 -24.75 0.87 -17.52
CA VAL A 66 -24.81 1.57 -18.80
C VAL A 66 -26.26 1.57 -19.32
N PRO A 67 -26.75 2.65 -19.94
CA PRO A 67 -28.05 2.67 -20.62
C PRO A 67 -28.17 1.53 -21.65
N GLU A 68 -29.32 0.86 -21.73
CA GLU A 68 -29.53 -0.33 -22.57
C GLU A 68 -29.15 -0.12 -24.05
N ASP A 69 -29.41 1.08 -24.58
CA ASP A 69 -29.07 1.50 -25.94
C ASP A 69 -27.56 1.55 -26.21
N GLU A 70 -26.75 1.80 -25.17
CA GLU A 70 -25.30 1.88 -25.28
C GLU A 70 -24.58 0.60 -24.83
N LYS A 71 -25.27 -0.35 -24.16
CA LYS A 71 -24.65 -1.56 -23.59
C LYS A 71 -23.92 -2.40 -24.61
N SER A 72 -24.53 -2.64 -25.77
CA SER A 72 -23.95 -3.49 -26.82
C SER A 72 -22.65 -2.88 -27.35
N ARG A 73 -22.66 -1.58 -27.63
CA ARG A 73 -21.49 -0.82 -28.06
C ARG A 73 -20.39 -0.82 -27.01
N PHE A 74 -20.73 -0.55 -25.75
CA PHE A 74 -19.78 -0.55 -24.64
C PHE A 74 -19.07 -1.91 -24.51
N LEU A 75 -19.82 -3.02 -24.58
CA LEU A 75 -19.24 -4.36 -24.47
C LEU A 75 -18.30 -4.67 -25.63
N THR A 76 -18.67 -4.34 -26.86
CA THR A 76 -17.83 -4.53 -28.05
C THR A 76 -16.53 -3.72 -27.97
N GLU A 77 -16.63 -2.43 -27.60
CA GLU A 77 -15.45 -1.58 -27.43
C GLU A 77 -14.54 -2.09 -26.30
N ALA A 78 -15.13 -2.57 -25.19
CA ALA A 78 -14.39 -3.14 -24.08
C ALA A 78 -13.67 -4.44 -24.50
N THR A 79 -14.34 -5.33 -25.24
CA THR A 79 -13.70 -6.56 -25.75
C THR A 79 -12.58 -6.26 -26.72
N ASP A 80 -12.77 -5.29 -27.61
CA ASP A 80 -11.75 -4.90 -28.59
C ASP A 80 -10.51 -4.31 -27.92
N VAL A 81 -10.69 -3.46 -26.90
CA VAL A 81 -9.58 -2.91 -26.11
C VAL A 81 -8.84 -4.00 -25.33
N ILE A 82 -9.57 -4.97 -24.76
CA ILE A 82 -8.96 -6.09 -24.02
C ILE A 82 -8.20 -7.01 -24.97
N ALA A 83 -8.74 -7.29 -26.16
CA ALA A 83 -8.12 -8.14 -27.18
C ALA A 83 -6.89 -7.47 -27.82
N ALA A 84 -6.96 -6.16 -28.09
CA ALA A 84 -5.86 -5.37 -28.63
C ALA A 84 -4.75 -5.08 -27.60
N ARG A 85 -4.99 -5.36 -26.31
CA ARG A 85 -3.99 -5.24 -25.25
C ARG A 85 -2.86 -6.22 -25.52
N LYS A 86 -1.81 -5.77 -26.22
CA LYS A 86 -0.53 -6.46 -26.22
C LYS A 86 -0.12 -6.65 -24.77
N ARG A 87 0.26 -7.87 -24.38
CA ARG A 87 1.04 -8.09 -23.16
C ARG A 87 2.34 -7.31 -23.34
N GLU A 88 2.31 -6.02 -23.01
CA GLU A 88 3.53 -5.27 -22.81
C GLU A 88 4.36 -6.11 -21.84
N GLN A 89 5.58 -6.49 -22.25
CA GLN A 89 6.55 -7.09 -21.35
C GLN A 89 6.93 -6.00 -20.34
N ARG A 90 6.04 -5.79 -19.38
CA ARG A 90 6.24 -4.82 -18.33
C ARG A 90 7.28 -5.44 -17.40
N PRO A 91 8.26 -4.66 -16.94
CA PRO A 91 9.12 -5.11 -15.88
C PRO A 91 8.22 -5.47 -14.69
N GLN A 92 8.08 -6.77 -14.43
CA GLN A 92 7.40 -7.26 -13.25
C GLN A 92 8.32 -6.88 -12.10
N TYR A 93 8.06 -5.74 -11.48
CA TYR A 93 8.77 -5.34 -10.27
C TYR A 93 8.36 -6.32 -9.17
N ARG A 94 9.18 -7.33 -8.98
CA ARG A 94 8.99 -8.30 -7.90
C ARG A 94 9.43 -7.61 -6.62
N LEU A 95 8.46 -7.30 -5.76
CA LEU A 95 8.73 -6.73 -4.44
C LEU A 95 9.35 -7.77 -3.51
N LYS A 96 9.01 -9.06 -3.70
CA LYS A 96 9.49 -10.16 -2.87
C LYS A 96 11.03 -10.20 -2.72
N PRO A 97 11.85 -10.15 -3.79
CA PRO A 97 13.30 -10.03 -3.66
C PRO A 97 13.78 -8.83 -2.84
N VAL A 98 13.09 -7.69 -2.92
CA VAL A 98 13.43 -6.50 -2.09
C VAL A 98 13.11 -6.78 -0.63
N CYS A 99 11.98 -7.40 -0.34
CA CYS A 99 11.61 -7.80 1.01
C CYS A 99 12.59 -8.82 1.58
N ASP A 100 12.91 -9.87 0.82
CA ASP A 100 13.84 -10.92 1.22
C ASP A 100 15.23 -10.31 1.50
N TYR A 101 15.74 -9.46 0.61
CA TYR A 101 16.98 -8.72 0.81
C TYR A 101 17.00 -7.90 2.10
N LEU A 102 15.93 -7.14 2.39
CA LEU A 102 15.86 -6.34 3.62
C LEU A 102 15.86 -7.23 4.87
N VAL A 103 15.19 -8.37 4.83
CA VAL A 103 15.17 -9.34 5.93
C VAL A 103 16.56 -9.95 6.14
N ASP A 104 17.18 -10.42 5.06
CA ASP A 104 18.49 -11.09 5.10
C ASP A 104 19.59 -10.16 5.63
N ASN A 105 19.52 -8.87 5.29
CA ASN A 105 20.48 -7.86 5.73
C ASN A 105 20.09 -7.17 7.05
N GLN A 106 19.08 -7.68 7.77
CA GLN A 106 18.63 -7.12 9.05
C GLN A 106 18.24 -5.62 8.95
N LEU A 107 17.64 -5.22 7.83
CA LEU A 107 17.20 -3.87 7.54
C LEU A 107 15.67 -3.72 7.73
N ARG A 108 15.25 -2.56 8.21
CA ARG A 108 13.86 -2.15 8.36
C ARG A 108 13.53 -1.04 7.39
N LEU A 109 12.37 -1.15 6.76
CA LEU A 109 11.80 -0.12 5.91
C LEU A 109 10.74 0.67 6.68
N LEU A 110 10.91 1.98 6.78
CA LEU A 110 9.98 2.91 7.39
C LEU A 110 9.46 3.88 6.34
N VAL A 111 8.27 4.44 6.57
CA VAL A 111 7.70 5.49 5.73
C VAL A 111 7.94 6.84 6.40
N SER A 112 8.52 7.79 5.66
CA SER A 112 8.61 9.17 6.12
C SER A 112 7.22 9.82 6.07
N ASP A 113 6.70 10.18 7.24
CA ASP A 113 5.38 10.78 7.45
C ASP A 113 5.18 12.06 6.61
N LYS A 114 6.23 12.90 6.52
CA LYS A 114 6.14 14.23 5.88
C LYS A 114 6.53 14.26 4.41
N GLU A 115 7.41 13.37 3.98
CA GLU A 115 8.07 13.51 2.67
C GLU A 115 7.72 12.37 1.69
N GLY A 116 6.97 11.36 2.15
CA GLY A 116 6.41 10.34 1.27
C GLY A 116 7.47 9.49 0.57
N PHE A 117 8.60 9.26 1.23
CA PHE A 117 9.66 8.35 0.79
C PHE A 117 9.99 7.28 1.84
N PHE A 118 10.77 6.28 1.43
CA PHE A 118 11.22 5.22 2.31
C PHE A 118 12.49 5.60 3.07
N VAL A 119 12.55 5.18 4.32
CA VAL A 119 13.73 5.23 5.18
C VAL A 119 14.16 3.81 5.48
N VAL A 120 15.40 3.46 5.17
CA VAL A 120 15.99 2.16 5.50
C VAL A 120 16.88 2.32 6.72
N VAL A 121 16.69 1.44 7.71
CA VAL A 121 17.36 1.51 9.00
C VAL A 121 17.81 0.12 9.44
N PRO A 122 19.04 -0.08 9.90
CA PRO A 122 19.47 -1.32 10.54
C PRO A 122 18.60 -1.67 11.75
N ASN A 123 18.35 -2.96 11.95
CA ASN A 123 17.51 -3.48 13.04
C ASN A 123 17.97 -3.01 14.43
N GLY A 124 19.28 -2.85 14.65
CA GLY A 124 19.84 -2.35 15.91
C GLY A 124 19.36 -0.92 16.22
N ILE A 125 19.62 0.01 15.28
CA ILE A 125 19.21 1.42 15.39
C ILE A 125 17.68 1.52 15.49
N PHE A 126 16.96 0.73 14.69
CA PHE A 126 15.50 0.69 14.77
C PHE A 126 15.00 0.29 16.16
N SER A 127 15.54 -0.79 16.73
CA SER A 127 15.12 -1.31 18.03
C SER A 127 15.41 -0.34 19.17
N GLU A 128 16.56 0.33 19.12
CA GLU A 128 16.93 1.37 20.08
C GLU A 128 15.96 2.56 20.01
N LYS A 129 15.76 3.12 18.81
CA LYS A 129 14.85 4.25 18.57
C LYS A 129 13.41 3.90 18.94
N ALA A 130 12.96 2.69 18.62
CA ALA A 130 11.62 2.20 18.97
C ALA A 130 11.45 2.10 20.48
N SER A 131 12.43 1.53 21.19
CA SER A 131 12.39 1.42 22.66
C SER A 131 12.38 2.79 23.33
N ALA A 132 13.20 3.73 22.86
CA ALA A 132 13.20 5.10 23.34
C ALA A 132 11.87 5.82 23.07
N ALA A 133 11.28 5.62 21.89
CA ALA A 133 9.97 6.19 21.55
C ALA A 133 8.85 5.62 22.43
N ILE A 134 8.89 4.32 22.72
CA ILE A 134 7.93 3.68 23.64
C ILE A 134 8.09 4.24 25.05
N ALA A 135 9.32 4.31 25.57
CA ALA A 135 9.59 4.84 26.91
C ALA A 135 9.18 6.31 27.06
N LYS A 136 9.29 7.10 25.99
CA LYS A 136 8.85 8.50 25.96
C LYS A 136 7.33 8.63 25.94
N SER A 137 6.65 7.85 25.10
CA SER A 137 5.22 7.99 24.84
C SER A 137 4.34 7.24 25.85
N PHE A 138 4.87 6.20 26.49
CA PHE A 138 4.12 5.34 27.39
C PHE A 138 4.73 5.31 28.78
N LYS A 139 3.87 5.50 29.80
CA LYS A 139 4.25 5.26 31.19
C LYS A 139 4.17 3.76 31.47
N LYS A 140 5.24 3.20 32.06
CA LYS A 140 5.24 1.81 32.50
C LYS A 140 4.21 1.62 33.61
N VAL A 141 3.10 0.96 33.29
CA VAL A 141 2.07 0.64 34.27
C VAL A 141 2.42 -0.70 34.93
N LYS A 142 2.42 -0.76 36.27
CA LYS A 142 2.43 -2.04 36.97
C LYS A 142 1.12 -2.76 36.66
N ALA A 143 1.18 -3.77 35.80
CA ALA A 143 0.01 -4.56 35.46
C ALA A 143 -0.55 -5.21 36.74
N LYS A 144 -1.73 -4.76 37.18
CA LYS A 144 -2.54 -5.40 38.21
C LYS A 144 -3.82 -5.94 37.57
N PRO A 145 -3.73 -6.95 36.70
CA PRO A 145 -4.87 -7.43 35.92
C PRO A 145 -6.09 -7.78 36.79
N SER A 146 -5.88 -8.32 37.99
CA SER A 146 -6.95 -8.59 38.96
C SER A 146 -7.67 -7.33 39.45
N SER A 147 -6.94 -6.22 39.67
CA SER A 147 -7.52 -4.94 40.08
C SER A 147 -8.30 -4.27 38.94
N TYR A 148 -7.80 -4.37 37.70
CA TYR A 148 -8.51 -3.83 36.54
C TYR A 148 -9.74 -4.66 36.20
N ARG A 149 -9.69 -6.00 36.35
CA ARG A 149 -10.87 -6.87 36.20
C ARG A 149 -11.96 -6.51 37.20
N LYS A 150 -11.61 -6.34 38.48
CA LYS A 150 -12.58 -5.90 39.52
C LYS A 150 -13.20 -4.54 39.20
N LYS A 151 -12.39 -3.56 38.76
CA LYS A 151 -12.89 -2.24 38.34
C LYS A 151 -13.79 -2.32 37.11
N ALA A 152 -13.45 -3.16 36.13
CA ALA A 152 -14.26 -3.35 34.93
C ALA A 152 -15.61 -4.02 35.26
N ILE A 153 -15.62 -5.04 36.13
CA ILE A 153 -16.86 -5.66 36.60
C ILE A 153 -17.73 -4.64 37.34
N ALA A 154 -17.15 -3.87 38.27
CA ALA A 154 -17.88 -2.83 39.00
C ALA A 154 -18.46 -1.75 38.07
N TRP A 155 -17.72 -1.36 37.02
CA TRP A 155 -18.21 -0.41 36.02
C TRP A 155 -19.35 -0.99 35.17
N LEU A 156 -19.26 -2.27 34.78
CA LEU A 156 -20.33 -2.98 34.06
C LEU A 156 -21.58 -3.14 34.91
N ASP A 157 -21.42 -3.37 36.23
CA ASP A 157 -22.53 -3.41 37.19
C ASP A 157 -23.23 -2.06 37.30
N ASP A 158 -22.47 -0.96 37.38
CA ASP A 158 -22.99 0.42 37.46
C ASP A 158 -23.79 0.83 36.20
N HIS A 159 -23.46 0.23 35.05
CA HIS A 159 -24.12 0.50 33.77
C HIS A 159 -25.17 -0.56 33.38
N ASN A 160 -25.54 -1.46 34.30
CA ASN A 160 -26.50 -2.56 34.07
C ASN A 160 -26.11 -3.52 32.93
N LEU A 161 -24.82 -3.66 32.63
CA LEU A 161 -24.27 -4.53 31.59
C LEU A 161 -23.77 -5.87 32.14
N ARG A 162 -24.49 -6.43 33.12
CA ARG A 162 -24.08 -7.65 33.84
C ARG A 162 -23.95 -8.89 32.96
N SER A 163 -24.69 -8.96 31.85
CA SER A 163 -24.59 -10.07 30.89
C SER A 163 -23.21 -10.17 30.23
N LEU A 164 -22.40 -9.10 30.28
CA LEU A 164 -21.05 -9.05 29.75
C LEU A 164 -19.96 -9.38 30.79
N SER A 165 -20.30 -9.48 32.08
CA SER A 165 -19.33 -9.75 33.16
C SER A 165 -19.15 -11.25 33.45
N SER A 166 -20.03 -12.11 32.93
CA SER A 166 -20.01 -13.56 33.15
C SER A 166 -19.25 -14.34 32.07
N ARG A 167 -17.91 -14.17 31.99
CA ARG A 167 -16.96 -15.12 31.38
C ARG A 167 -15.60 -15.07 32.08
#